data_AF-A0A962VV39-F1
#
_entry.id   AF-A0A962VV39-F1
#
_cell.length_a   1.000
_cell.length_b   1.000
_cell.length_c   1.000
_cell.angle_alpha   90.00
_cell.angle_beta   90.00
_cell.angle_gamma   90.00
#
_symmetry.space_group_name_H-M   'P 1'
#
loop_
_entity.id
_entity.type
_entity.pdbx_description
1 polymer ?
#
loop_
_entity_poly.entity_id
_entity_poly.type
_entity_poly.pdbx_seq_one_letter_code
_entity_poly.pdbx_strand_id
1 'polypeptide(L)'
;RRLAEPAGGEESRTARAIVAAGELLDDWLATALELPRPSRMLTAARAALLSGAAPDWPTALFAPPGAAEPALEQIRLAIAEPTPAPSPGPMPAQRIELFSWLGLLRLRP
;
A
#
# COMPACT_ATOMS: atom_id res chain seq x y z
N ARG A 1 29.82 23.01 -21.26
CA ARG A 1 29.51 22.23 -20.03
C ARG A 1 28.02 21.95 -20.01
N ARG A 2 27.58 20.88 -20.69
CA ARG A 2 26.19 20.44 -20.66
C ARG A 2 26.06 19.62 -19.37
N LEU A 3 25.31 20.11 -18.39
CA LEU A 3 24.97 19.32 -17.21
C LEU A 3 24.13 18.16 -17.71
N ALA A 4 24.61 16.93 -17.53
CA ALA A 4 23.81 15.76 -17.74
C ALA A 4 22.63 15.84 -16.77
N GLU A 5 21.42 16.07 -17.29
CA GLU A 5 20.19 15.81 -16.56
C GLU A 5 20.28 14.37 -16.03
N PRO A 6 20.24 14.14 -14.71
CA PRO A 6 20.34 12.80 -14.18
C PRO A 6 19.13 12.02 -14.69
N ALA A 7 19.38 10.89 -15.34
CA ALA A 7 18.37 9.96 -15.84
C ALA A 7 17.39 9.42 -14.76
N GLY A 8 17.54 9.84 -13.50
CA GLY A 8 16.62 9.58 -12.39
C GLY A 8 15.66 10.75 -12.03
N GLY A 9 15.60 11.82 -12.85
CA GLY A 9 14.77 12.99 -12.57
C GLY A 9 13.25 12.74 -12.63
N GLU A 10 12.80 11.99 -13.65
CA GLU A 10 11.38 11.64 -13.83
C GLU A 10 10.93 10.57 -12.83
N GLU A 11 11.69 9.49 -12.63
CA GLU A 11 11.37 8.48 -11.60
C GLU A 11 11.30 9.08 -10.20
N SER A 12 12.23 9.97 -9.85
CA SER A 12 12.16 10.71 -8.58
C SER A 12 10.96 11.65 -8.50
N ARG A 13 10.53 12.25 -9.62
CA ARG A 13 9.33 13.11 -9.65
C ARG A 13 8.07 12.28 -9.45
N THR A 14 7.96 11.16 -10.14
CA THR A 14 6.83 10.22 -10.00
C THR A 14 6.75 9.66 -8.59
N ALA A 15 7.88 9.24 -8.01
CA ALA A 15 7.93 8.77 -6.63
C ALA A 15 7.43 9.84 -5.65
N ARG A 16 7.87 11.09 -5.80
CA ARG A 16 7.37 12.22 -4.99
C ARG A 16 5.88 12.48 -5.21
N ALA A 17 5.40 12.40 -6.44
CA ALA A 17 3.99 12.60 -6.76
C ALA A 17 3.10 11.51 -6.13
N ILE A 18 3.55 10.26 -6.13
CA ILE A 18 2.85 9.14 -5.47
C ILE A 18 2.75 9.37 -3.96
N VAL A 19 3.85 9.79 -3.32
CA VAL A 19 3.86 10.09 -1.88
C VAL A 19 2.90 11.25 -1.58
N ALA A 20 2.97 12.34 -2.35
CA ALA A 20 2.08 13.50 -2.17
C ALA A 20 0.60 13.14 -2.39
N ALA A 21 0.30 12.30 -3.38
CA ALA A 21 -1.05 11.81 -3.63
C ALA A 21 -1.55 10.93 -2.46
N GLY A 22 -0.68 10.11 -1.88
CA GLY A 22 -0.98 9.30 -0.70
C GLY A 22 -1.35 10.17 0.51
N GLU A 23 -0.58 11.23 0.77
CA GLU A 23 -0.90 12.18 1.86
C GLU A 23 -2.22 12.90 1.63
N LEU A 24 -2.51 13.32 0.39
CA LEU A 24 -3.77 13.99 0.05
C LEU A 24 -4.97 13.05 0.22
N LEU A 25 -4.81 11.77 -0.14
CA LEU A 25 -5.83 10.75 0.05
C LEU A 25 -6.09 10.49 1.54
N ASP A 26 -5.05 10.40 2.35
CA ASP A 26 -5.17 10.23 3.80
C ASP A 26 -5.84 11.45 4.44
N ASP A 27 -5.71 12.66 3.87
CA ASP A 27 -6.30 13.90 4.42
C ASP A 27 -7.79 13.92 4.17
N TRP A 28 -8.15 13.55 2.94
CA TRP A 28 -9.54 13.38 2.55
C TRP A 28 -10.22 12.31 3.40
N LEU A 29 -9.61 11.13 3.57
CA LEU A 29 -10.17 10.06 4.40
C LEU A 29 -10.30 10.46 5.87
N ALA A 30 -9.28 11.11 6.44
CA ALA A 30 -9.32 11.58 7.82
C ALA A 30 -10.44 12.59 8.04
N THR A 31 -10.63 13.51 7.11
CA THR A 31 -11.70 14.53 7.17
C THR A 31 -13.08 13.90 6.98
N ALA A 32 -13.23 13.05 5.97
CA ALA A 32 -14.52 12.50 5.57
C ALA A 32 -15.06 11.41 6.52
N LEU A 33 -14.16 10.75 7.26
CA LEU A 33 -14.51 9.73 8.25
C LEU A 33 -14.32 10.23 9.69
N GLU A 34 -13.98 11.50 9.88
CA GLU A 34 -13.70 12.11 11.19
C GLU A 34 -12.66 11.33 12.02
N LEU A 35 -11.62 10.83 11.35
CA LEU A 35 -10.59 9.99 11.97
C LEU A 35 -9.35 10.82 12.37
N PRO A 36 -8.78 10.59 13.56
CA PRO A 36 -7.53 11.24 13.94
C PRO A 36 -6.35 10.70 13.11
N ARG A 37 -5.40 11.58 12.78
CA ARG A 37 -4.09 11.21 12.24
C ARG A 37 -3.04 11.14 13.36
N PRO A 38 -2.19 10.09 13.42
CA PRO A 38 -2.27 8.80 12.72
C PRO A 38 -3.18 7.81 13.48
N SER A 39 -4.02 7.05 12.77
CA SER A 39 -4.85 5.99 13.36
C SER A 39 -4.81 4.69 12.56
N ARG A 40 -4.93 3.56 13.26
CA ARG A 40 -5.10 2.24 12.61
C ARG A 40 -6.36 2.20 11.74
N MET A 41 -7.39 2.93 12.14
CA MET A 41 -8.66 3.03 11.43
C MET A 41 -8.48 3.71 10.07
N LEU A 42 -7.65 4.76 9.98
CA LEU A 42 -7.29 5.40 8.71
C LEU A 42 -6.53 4.44 7.78
N THR A 43 -5.64 3.61 8.34
CA THR A 43 -4.94 2.57 7.57
C THR A 43 -5.90 1.53 7.01
N ALA A 44 -6.89 1.11 7.81
CA ALA A 44 -7.93 0.18 7.37
C ALA A 44 -8.85 0.79 6.31
N ALA A 45 -9.23 2.06 6.46
CA ALA A 45 -10.01 2.80 5.46
C ALA A 45 -9.28 2.88 4.12
N ARG A 46 -7.97 3.20 4.14
CA ARG A 46 -7.14 3.21 2.94
C ARG A 46 -7.03 1.83 2.31
N ALA A 47 -6.86 0.78 3.12
CA ALA A 47 -6.82 -0.59 2.61
C ALA A 47 -8.14 -1.00 1.95
N ALA A 48 -9.28 -0.62 2.53
CA ALA A 48 -10.61 -0.85 1.94
C ALA A 48 -10.79 -0.09 0.61
N LEU A 49 -10.34 1.15 0.54
CA LEU A 49 -10.41 1.94 -0.70
C LEU A 49 -9.53 1.33 -1.80
N LEU A 50 -8.29 0.96 -1.48
CA LEU A 50 -7.33 0.41 -2.43
C LEU A 50 -7.64 -1.06 -2.80
N SER A 51 -8.41 -1.78 -1.99
CA SER A 51 -8.93 -3.11 -2.35
C SER A 51 -10.09 -3.04 -3.34
N GLY A 52 -10.59 -1.84 -3.64
CA GLY A 52 -11.72 -1.63 -4.56
C GLY A 52 -13.08 -1.74 -3.89
N ALA A 53 -13.18 -1.63 -2.56
CA ALA A 53 -14.45 -1.75 -1.85
C ALA A 53 -15.46 -0.63 -2.19
N ALA A 54 -14.98 0.51 -2.67
CA ALA A 54 -15.81 1.62 -3.13
C ALA A 54 -15.39 2.05 -4.55
N PRO A 55 -15.82 1.38 -5.62
CA PRO A 55 -15.30 1.61 -6.97
C PRO A 55 -15.49 3.05 -7.49
N ASP A 56 -16.50 3.76 -6.98
CA ASP A 56 -16.80 5.15 -7.36
C ASP A 56 -16.04 6.21 -6.53
N TRP A 57 -15.12 5.78 -5.65
CA TRP A 57 -14.33 6.68 -4.80
C TRP A 57 -13.56 7.78 -5.56
N PRO A 58 -13.00 7.56 -6.78
CA PRO A 58 -12.27 8.62 -7.47
C PRO A 58 -13.19 9.78 -7.86
N THR A 59 -14.43 9.46 -8.26
CA THR A 59 -15.44 10.47 -8.57
C THR A 59 -15.84 11.23 -7.31
N ALA A 60 -16.01 10.51 -6.19
CA ALA A 60 -16.33 11.11 -4.90
C ALA A 60 -15.24 12.06 -4.36
N LEU A 61 -13.97 11.78 -4.62
CA LEU A 61 -12.84 12.63 -4.19
C LEU A 61 -12.92 14.05 -4.80
N PHE A 62 -13.38 14.15 -6.04
CA PHE A 62 -13.47 15.42 -6.78
C PHE A 62 -14.89 16.01 -6.80
N ALA A 63 -15.86 15.34 -6.16
CA ALA A 63 -17.24 15.79 -6.12
C ALA A 63 -17.45 16.88 -5.05
N PRO A 64 -18.54 17.67 -5.15
CA PRO A 64 -18.91 18.60 -4.10
C PRO A 64 -19.10 17.90 -2.74
N PRO A 65 -18.89 18.61 -1.62
CA PRO A 65 -19.13 18.06 -0.28
C PRO A 65 -20.54 17.47 -0.18
N GLY A 66 -20.65 16.23 0.30
CA GLY A 66 -21.91 15.47 0.44
C GLY A 66 -22.22 14.50 -0.70
N ALA A 67 -21.64 14.69 -1.91
CA ALA A 67 -21.78 13.72 -3.00
C ALA A 67 -20.92 12.45 -2.77
N ALA A 68 -19.97 12.53 -1.85
CA ALA A 68 -19.08 11.42 -1.48
C ALA A 68 -19.71 10.41 -0.50
N GLU A 69 -20.85 10.73 0.14
CA GLU A 69 -21.45 9.90 1.19
C GLU A 69 -21.67 8.43 0.79
N PRO A 70 -22.16 8.09 -0.41
CA PRO A 70 -22.35 6.69 -0.80
C PRO A 70 -21.03 5.91 -0.85
N ALA A 71 -19.96 6.52 -1.34
CA ALA A 71 -18.64 5.90 -1.41
C ALA A 71 -18.01 5.79 0.00
N LEU A 72 -18.16 6.81 0.83
CA LEU A 72 -17.69 6.81 2.21
C LEU A 72 -18.39 5.74 3.05
N GLU A 73 -19.69 5.55 2.84
CA GLU A 73 -20.45 4.50 3.53
C GLU A 73 -19.98 3.10 3.13
N GLN A 74 -19.70 2.87 1.85
CA GLN A 74 -19.08 1.62 1.42
C GLN A 74 -17.70 1.40 2.05
N ILE A 75 -16.89 2.46 2.17
CA ILE A 75 -15.61 2.38 2.88
C ILE A 75 -15.83 2.06 4.35
N ARG A 76 -16.76 2.72 5.05
CA ARG A 76 -17.08 2.44 6.46
C ARG A 76 -17.49 0.98 6.67
N LEU A 77 -18.33 0.43 5.81
CA LEU A 77 -18.75 -0.97 5.85
C LEU A 77 -17.59 -1.95 5.57
N ALA A 78 -16.65 -1.54 4.72
CA ALA A 78 -15.50 -2.35 4.34
C ALA A 78 -14.29 -2.22 5.28
N ILE A 79 -14.31 -1.25 6.22
CA ILE A 79 -13.33 -1.19 7.31
C ILE A 79 -13.55 -2.43 8.19
N ALA A 80 -12.80 -3.47 7.90
CA ALA A 80 -12.65 -4.60 8.78
C ALA A 80 -11.60 -4.26 9.86
N GLU A 81 -11.79 -4.78 11.08
CA GLU A 81 -10.69 -4.86 12.04
C GLU A 81 -9.52 -5.59 11.36
N PRO A 82 -8.28 -5.08 11.44
CA PRO A 82 -7.14 -5.75 10.83
C PRO A 82 -7.06 -7.18 11.40
N THR A 83 -7.08 -8.16 10.48
CA THR A 83 -7.04 -9.60 10.75
C THR A 83 -6.05 -9.92 11.88
N PRO A 84 -6.41 -10.80 12.84
CA PRO A 84 -5.52 -11.14 13.95
C PRO A 84 -4.16 -11.61 13.44
N ALA A 85 -3.14 -11.44 14.29
CA ALA A 85 -1.75 -11.77 13.95
C ALA A 85 -1.67 -13.13 13.25
N PRO A 86 -0.90 -13.24 12.15
CA PRO A 86 -0.78 -14.50 11.44
C PRO A 86 -0.37 -15.57 12.44
N SER A 87 -1.16 -16.62 12.53
CA SER A 87 -0.84 -17.81 13.31
C SER A 87 -0.10 -18.74 12.36
N PRO A 88 1.25 -18.74 12.32
CA PRO A 88 1.97 -19.72 11.54
C PRO A 88 1.61 -21.09 12.08
N GLY A 89 0.91 -21.89 11.27
CA GLY A 89 0.71 -23.29 11.56
C GLY A 89 2.07 -23.99 11.73
N PRO A 90 2.14 -25.13 12.44
CA PRO A 90 3.38 -25.86 12.63
C PRO A 90 3.88 -26.35 11.26
N MET A 91 4.71 -25.53 10.62
CA MET A 91 5.34 -25.88 9.35
C MET A 91 6.62 -26.65 9.67
N PRO A 92 6.80 -27.88 9.16
CA PRO A 92 8.04 -28.61 9.35
C PRO A 92 9.19 -27.80 8.74
N ALA A 93 10.25 -27.58 9.51
CA ALA A 93 11.44 -26.91 9.03
C ALA A 93 12.07 -27.75 7.90
N GLN A 94 11.91 -27.31 6.66
CA GLN A 94 12.63 -27.91 5.53
C GLN A 94 14.05 -27.35 5.51
N ARG A 95 15.04 -28.24 5.58
CA ARG A 95 16.45 -27.90 5.50
C ARG A 95 16.81 -27.69 4.03
N ILE A 96 17.19 -26.47 3.68
CA ILE A 96 17.72 -26.15 2.34
C ILE A 96 19.19 -26.61 2.32
N GLU A 97 19.49 -27.71 1.63
CA GLU A 97 20.87 -28.17 1.43
C GLU A 97 21.58 -27.28 0.40
N LEU A 98 22.21 -26.20 0.89
CA LEU A 98 22.95 -25.22 0.08
C LEU A 98 24.26 -25.76 -0.54
N PHE A 99 24.60 -27.04 -0.36
CA PHE A 99 25.95 -27.57 -0.60
C PHE A 99 26.07 -28.68 -1.64
N SER A 100 25.08 -28.92 -2.50
CA SER A 100 25.27 -29.87 -3.63
C SER A 100 26.07 -29.27 -4.81
N TRP A 101 26.22 -27.95 -4.89
CA TRP A 101 26.98 -27.29 -5.98
C TRP A 101 28.47 -27.06 -5.68
N LEU A 102 28.87 -26.97 -4.41
CA LEU A 102 30.28 -26.76 -4.04
C LEU A 102 31.15 -28.02 -4.23
N GLY A 103 30.54 -29.21 -4.28
CA GLY A 103 31.24 -30.46 -4.62
C GLY A 103 31.69 -30.53 -6.08
N LEU A 104 30.97 -29.88 -7.00
CA LEU A 104 31.30 -29.86 -8.44
C LEU A 104 32.51 -28.98 -8.77
N LEU A 105 32.83 -27.99 -7.94
CA LEU A 105 33.99 -27.10 -8.14
C LEU A 105 35.31 -27.67 -7.62
N ARG A 106 35.28 -28.78 -6.85
CA ARG A 106 36.48 -29.45 -6.34
C ARG A 106 37.00 -30.59 -7.23
N LEU A 107 36.28 -30.94 -8.29
CA LEU A 107 36.71 -31.95 -9.26
C LEU A 107 37.11 -31.27 -10.57
N ARG A 108 38.25 -30.57 -10.55
CA ARG A 108 39.03 -30.39 -11.76
C ARG A 108 40.49 -30.76 -11.43
N PRO A 109 41.05 -31.80 -12.09
CA PRO A 109 42.43 -32.23 -11.87
C PRO A 109 43.44 -31.17 -12.33
#